data_AF-A0AA95KLE1-F1
#
_entry.id   AF-A0AA95KLE1-F1
#
_cell.length_a   1.000
_cell.length_b   1.000
_cell.length_c   1.000
_cell.angle_alpha   90.00
_cell.angle_beta   90.00
_cell.angle_gamma   90.00
#
_symmetry.space_group_name_H-M   'P 1'
#
loop_
_entity.id
_entity.type
_entity.pdbx_description
1 polymer ?
#
loop_
_entity_poly.entity_id
_entity_poly.type
_entity_poly.pdbx_seq_one_letter_code
_entity_poly.pdbx_strand_id
1 'polypeptide(L)'
;MRYVIGLLGLLTLSGCGSHALDTPVKTCKAVLQVLAGNRAIEFQRDFQAEEKAEQLDVILDFVLQGENMTSQAICTYGLSSQDMDYRNAMGEYANTPTRMTINGKLIPSRDLVQAVNRATAETVGLIPKK
;
A
#
# COMPACT_ATOMS: atom_id res chain seq x y z
N MET A 1 -55.54 -6.43 15.56
CA MET A 1 -54.88 -5.25 14.94
C MET A 1 -53.40 -5.31 15.34
N ARG A 2 -52.54 -6.00 14.58
CA ARG A 2 -51.53 -5.42 13.66
C ARG A 2 -50.81 -4.20 14.24
N TYR A 3 -49.54 -4.35 14.63
CA TYR A 3 -48.43 -3.51 14.15
C TYR A 3 -47.12 -4.30 14.20
N VAL A 4 -46.65 -4.69 13.01
CA VAL A 4 -45.27 -5.05 12.72
C VAL A 4 -44.55 -3.73 12.49
N ILE A 5 -43.50 -3.42 13.24
CA ILE A 5 -42.56 -2.35 12.88
C ILE A 5 -41.17 -3.00 12.88
N GLY A 6 -40.74 -3.32 11.66
CA GLY A 6 -39.38 -3.75 11.36
C GLY A 6 -38.45 -2.56 11.10
N LEU A 7 -37.16 -2.90 11.00
CA LEU A 7 -36.08 -2.14 10.39
C LEU A 7 -35.81 -0.73 10.94
N LEU A 8 -34.75 -0.62 11.74
CA LEU A 8 -33.76 0.43 11.55
C LEU A 8 -32.36 -0.20 11.59
N GLY A 9 -31.93 -0.67 10.42
CA GLY A 9 -30.51 -0.91 10.16
C GLY A 9 -29.81 0.43 10.04
N LEU A 10 -29.02 0.79 11.04
CA LEU A 10 -28.01 1.85 10.91
C LEU A 10 -26.87 1.30 10.05
N LEU A 11 -27.01 1.45 8.73
CA LEU A 11 -25.89 1.49 7.80
C LEU A 11 -25.12 2.79 8.09
N THR A 12 -24.07 2.70 8.88
CA THR A 12 -23.07 3.77 9.01
C THR A 12 -22.30 3.86 7.69
N LEU A 13 -22.82 4.70 6.78
CA LEU A 13 -22.07 5.29 5.68
C LEU A 13 -21.01 6.23 6.26
N SER A 14 -19.84 5.70 6.63
CA SER A 14 -18.63 6.51 6.83
C SER A 14 -17.89 6.60 5.49
N GLY A 15 -18.49 7.34 4.55
CA GLY A 15 -17.85 7.79 3.33
C GLY A 15 -17.01 9.04 3.61
N CYS A 16 -15.71 8.85 3.82
CA CYS A 16 -14.69 9.88 3.62
C CYS A 16 -13.45 9.18 3.09
N GLY A 17 -13.46 8.89 1.79
CA GLY A 17 -12.38 8.18 1.10
C GLY A 17 -11.15 9.06 0.92
N SER A 18 -10.28 9.11 1.92
CA SER A 18 -8.85 9.31 1.66
C SER A 18 -8.45 8.20 0.70
N HIS A 19 -7.99 8.54 -0.50
CA HIS A 19 -7.50 7.56 -1.44
C HIS A 19 -6.40 6.77 -0.72
N ALA A 20 -6.54 5.44 -0.57
CA ALA A 20 -5.67 4.68 0.34
C ALA A 20 -4.20 4.61 -0.11
N LEU A 21 -3.86 5.21 -1.26
CA LEU A 21 -2.53 5.29 -1.89
C LEU A 21 -2.15 6.75 -2.23
N ASP A 22 -2.73 7.73 -1.54
CA ASP A 22 -2.50 9.16 -1.77
C ASP A 22 -1.09 9.66 -1.40
N THR A 23 -0.34 8.91 -0.61
CA THR A 23 1.05 9.24 -0.26
C THR A 23 2.02 8.08 -0.53
N PRO A 24 3.31 8.38 -0.83
CA PRO A 24 4.35 7.36 -0.98
C PRO A 24 4.40 6.39 0.22
N VAL A 25 4.28 6.91 1.45
CA VAL A 25 4.27 6.08 2.66
C VAL A 25 3.09 5.11 2.67
N LYS A 26 1.88 5.56 2.36
CA LYS A 26 0.71 4.67 2.31
C LYS A 26 0.84 3.63 1.21
N THR A 27 1.33 4.00 0.03
CA THR A 27 1.57 3.04 -1.04
C THR A 27 2.62 2.01 -0.67
N CYS A 28 3.73 2.41 -0.06
CA CYS A 28 4.76 1.48 0.39
C CYS A 28 4.20 0.47 1.41
N LYS A 29 3.38 0.92 2.37
CA LYS A 29 2.73 0.04 3.36
C LYS A 29 1.78 -0.95 2.68
N ALA A 30 0.97 -0.49 1.71
CA ALA A 30 0.02 -1.35 1.00
C ALA A 30 0.72 -2.41 0.14
N VAL A 31 1.79 -2.03 -0.58
CA VAL A 31 2.62 -2.97 -1.35
C VAL A 31 3.27 -4.00 -0.42
N LEU A 32 3.80 -3.56 0.73
CA LEU A 32 4.39 -4.48 1.70
C LEU A 32 3.35 -5.46 2.29
N GLN A 33 2.13 -5.00 2.55
CA GLN A 33 1.02 -5.87 2.97
C GLN A 33 0.73 -6.97 1.95
N VAL A 34 0.70 -6.62 0.67
CA VAL A 34 0.51 -7.63 -0.38
C VAL A 34 1.67 -8.62 -0.43
N LEU A 35 2.92 -8.15 -0.33
CA LEU A 35 4.11 -9.00 -0.35
C LEU A 35 4.20 -9.93 0.88
N ALA A 36 3.70 -9.50 2.04
CA ALA A 36 3.61 -10.34 3.23
C ALA A 36 2.51 -11.41 3.13
N GLY A 37 1.60 -11.30 2.17
CA GLY A 37 0.53 -12.24 1.91
C GLY A 37 -0.46 -12.30 3.07
N ASN A 38 -0.61 -13.46 3.70
CA ASN A 38 -1.55 -13.66 4.80
C ASN A 38 -0.95 -13.34 6.18
N ARG A 39 0.31 -12.90 6.24
CA ARG A 39 0.96 -12.53 7.50
C ARG A 39 0.59 -11.09 7.84
N ALA A 40 0.05 -10.87 9.03
CA ALA A 40 -0.16 -9.52 9.52
C ALA A 40 1.18 -8.83 9.77
N ILE A 41 1.23 -7.53 9.49
CA ILE A 41 2.40 -6.70 9.70
C ILE A 41 2.09 -5.68 10.79
N GLU A 42 2.97 -5.58 11.77
CA GLU A 42 3.00 -4.50 12.75
C GLU A 42 4.09 -3.50 12.34
N PHE A 43 3.70 -2.30 11.96
CA PHE A 43 4.64 -1.23 11.61
C PHE A 43 5.18 -0.58 12.88
N GLN A 44 6.49 -0.62 13.06
CA GLN A 44 7.17 -0.08 14.24
C GLN A 44 7.59 1.38 14.01
N ARG A 45 8.12 1.68 12.82
CA ARG A 45 8.49 3.04 12.40
C ARG A 45 8.28 3.22 10.91
N ASP A 46 7.78 4.39 10.53
CA ASP A 46 7.77 4.89 9.16
C ASP A 46 8.61 6.15 9.06
N PHE A 47 9.58 6.13 8.16
CA PHE A 47 10.44 7.26 7.88
C PHE A 47 10.42 7.56 6.39
N GLN A 48 10.15 8.80 6.04
CA GLN A 48 10.28 9.29 4.68
C GLN A 48 11.61 10.04 4.58
N ALA A 49 12.59 9.42 3.91
CA ALA A 49 13.87 10.03 3.61
C ALA A 49 13.80 10.66 2.21
N GLU A 50 13.67 11.98 2.13
CA GLU A 50 14.04 12.68 0.90
C GLU A 50 15.56 12.66 0.78
N GLU A 51 16.10 11.84 -0.11
CA GLU A 51 17.52 11.92 -0.42
C GLU A 51 17.75 11.98 -1.94
N LYS A 52 18.09 13.22 -2.34
CA LYS A 52 18.48 13.73 -3.66
C LYS A 52 17.30 14.15 -4.53
N ALA A 53 17.45 15.30 -5.20
CA ALA A 53 16.44 16.07 -5.93
C ALA A 53 15.60 15.32 -7.00
N GLU A 54 15.86 14.03 -7.21
CA GLU A 54 15.25 13.16 -8.24
C GLU A 54 14.75 11.82 -7.68
N GLN A 55 14.92 11.54 -6.38
CA GLN A 55 14.52 10.28 -5.76
C GLN A 55 13.97 10.48 -4.34
N LEU A 56 12.90 9.75 -4.01
CA LEU A 56 12.33 9.69 -2.68
C LEU A 56 12.40 8.26 -2.16
N ASP A 57 12.95 8.08 -0.96
CA ASP A 57 12.99 6.78 -0.30
C ASP A 57 12.07 6.77 0.93
N VAL A 58 11.18 5.79 0.99
CA VAL A 58 10.34 5.49 2.16
C VAL A 58 10.92 4.27 2.84
N ILE A 59 11.31 4.41 4.10
CA ILE A 59 11.84 3.36 4.96
C ILE A 59 10.77 2.95 5.96
N LEU A 60 10.43 1.67 5.99
CA LEU A 60 9.47 1.08 6.91
C LEU A 60 10.16 0.01 7.76
N ASP A 61 10.19 0.22 9.08
CA ASP A 61 10.54 -0.83 10.03
C ASP A 61 9.26 -1.56 10.44
N PHE A 62 9.26 -2.88 10.34
CA PHE A 62 8.09 -3.71 10.58
C PHE A 62 8.42 -5.05 11.22
N VAL A 63 7.45 -5.61 11.91
CA VAL A 63 7.51 -6.96 12.48
C VAL A 63 6.36 -7.76 11.88
N LEU A 64 6.63 -9.00 11.46
CA LEU A 64 5.58 -9.92 11.06
C LEU A 64 4.94 -10.51 12.32
N GLN A 65 3.61 -10.58 12.36
CA GLN A 65 2.90 -11.11 13.52
C GLN A 65 3.36 -12.54 13.83
N GLY A 66 3.82 -12.75 15.06
CA GLY A 66 4.40 -14.02 15.51
C GLY A 66 5.91 -14.13 15.32
N GLU A 67 6.57 -13.13 14.75
CA GLU A 67 8.03 -13.00 14.69
C GLU A 67 8.50 -11.97 15.73
N ASN A 68 9.71 -12.18 16.27
CA ASN A 68 10.34 -11.26 17.23
C ASN A 68 11.43 -10.39 16.58
N MET A 69 11.52 -10.41 15.25
CA MET A 69 12.58 -9.74 14.51
C MET A 69 12.03 -8.57 13.71
N THR A 70 12.59 -7.39 13.94
CA THR A 70 12.32 -6.21 13.12
C THR A 70 12.98 -6.38 11.76
N SER A 71 12.16 -6.32 10.72
CA SER A 71 12.58 -6.22 9.32
C SER A 71 12.47 -4.78 8.83
N GLN A 72 13.24 -4.44 7.81
CA GLN A 72 13.20 -3.14 7.17
C GLN A 72 12.81 -3.29 5.69
N ALA A 73 11.87 -2.48 5.24
CA ALA A 73 11.55 -2.31 3.82
C ALA A 73 11.95 -0.90 3.37
N ILE A 74 12.52 -0.79 2.18
CA ILE A 74 12.83 0.50 1.56
C ILE A 74 12.14 0.56 0.21
N CYS A 75 11.19 1.47 0.05
CA CYS A 75 10.51 1.77 -1.21
C CYS A 75 11.13 3.03 -1.82
N THR A 76 11.70 2.89 -3.01
CA THR A 76 12.26 4.00 -3.79
C THR A 76 11.24 4.47 -4.83
N TYR A 77 11.07 5.79 -4.92
CA TYR A 77 10.23 6.50 -5.88
C TYR A 77 11.11 7.44 -6.70
N GLY A 78 10.90 7.50 -8.01
CA GLY A 78 11.52 8.55 -8.84
C GLY A 78 10.74 9.86 -8.70
N LEU A 79 11.38 10.96 -8.28
CA LEU A 79 10.75 12.28 -8.16
C LEU A 79 10.61 12.99 -9.52
N SER A 80 11.36 12.56 -10.54
CA SER A 80 11.22 13.03 -11.91
C SER A 80 11.10 11.87 -12.87
N SER A 81 9.91 11.66 -13.40
CA SER A 81 9.79 11.32 -14.81
C SER A 81 8.38 11.68 -15.27
N GLN A 82 8.29 12.70 -16.11
CA GLN A 82 7.21 12.75 -17.10
C GLN A 82 7.26 11.51 -18.04
N ASP A 83 8.32 10.70 -17.96
CA ASP A 83 8.62 9.57 -18.84
C ASP A 83 8.31 8.17 -18.30
N MET A 84 7.97 8.01 -17.01
CA MET A 84 7.42 6.75 -16.52
C MET A 84 5.91 6.88 -16.36
N ASP A 85 5.29 6.91 -17.54
CA ASP A 85 3.89 6.66 -17.79
C ASP A 85 3.59 5.21 -17.36
N TYR A 86 3.61 4.93 -16.04
CA TYR A 86 3.12 3.68 -15.46
C TYR A 86 1.59 3.69 -15.58
N ARG A 87 1.12 3.57 -16.83
CA ARG A 87 -0.25 3.26 -17.19
C ARG A 87 -0.48 1.81 -16.77
N ASN A 88 -0.69 1.58 -15.48
CA ASN A 88 -1.39 0.37 -15.08
C ASN A 88 -2.81 0.45 -15.65
N ALA A 89 -3.50 -0.68 -15.75
CA ALA A 89 -4.82 -0.78 -16.39
C ALA A 89 -5.93 0.08 -15.75
N MET A 90 -5.63 0.91 -14.74
CA MET A 90 -6.57 1.70 -13.95
C MET A 90 -6.25 3.21 -13.83
N GLY A 91 -5.32 3.73 -14.65
CA GLY A 91 -4.93 5.14 -14.62
C GLY A 91 -3.73 5.41 -13.73
N GLU A 92 -2.97 6.45 -14.04
CA GLU A 92 -1.68 6.78 -13.43
C GLU A 92 -1.75 6.84 -11.89
N TYR A 93 -0.91 6.06 -11.20
CA TYR A 93 -0.71 6.21 -9.75
C TYR A 93 0.58 7.00 -9.53
N ALA A 94 0.42 8.27 -9.16
CA ALA A 94 1.51 9.22 -8.92
C ALA A 94 2.53 8.75 -7.86
N ASN A 95 2.17 7.75 -7.04
CA ASN A 95 2.97 7.28 -5.90
C ASN A 95 3.33 5.80 -6.02
N THR A 96 3.85 5.36 -7.18
CA THR A 96 4.23 3.96 -7.39
C THR A 96 5.73 3.75 -7.14
N PRO A 97 6.14 2.83 -6.26
CA PRO A 97 7.56 2.58 -6.04
C PRO A 97 8.20 1.95 -7.29
N THR A 98 9.32 2.51 -7.74
CA THR A 98 10.10 2.02 -8.87
C THR A 98 11.02 0.87 -8.48
N ARG A 99 11.37 0.81 -7.19
CA ARG A 99 12.20 -0.23 -6.59
C ARG A 99 11.79 -0.45 -5.14
N MET A 100 11.90 -1.69 -4.68
CA MET A 100 11.68 -2.04 -3.28
C MET A 100 12.74 -3.04 -2.80
N THR A 101 13.26 -2.84 -1.60
CA THR A 101 14.11 -3.82 -0.91
C THR A 101 13.49 -4.22 0.42
N ILE A 102 13.69 -5.48 0.83
CA ILE A 102 13.33 -5.98 2.16
C ILE A 102 14.58 -6.62 2.78
N ASN A 103 15.00 -6.13 3.94
CA ASN A 103 16.22 -6.56 4.62
C ASN A 103 17.44 -6.55 3.68
N GLY A 104 17.56 -5.50 2.86
CA GLY A 104 18.62 -5.34 1.87
C GLY A 104 18.50 -6.20 0.62
N LYS A 105 17.48 -7.08 0.52
CA LYS A 105 17.24 -7.91 -0.68
C LYS A 105 16.29 -7.20 -1.62
N LEU A 106 16.69 -7.08 -2.89
CA LEU A 106 15.86 -6.50 -3.94
C LEU A 106 14.66 -7.40 -4.25
N ILE A 107 13.47 -6.81 -4.29
CA ILE A 107 12.27 -7.48 -4.78
C ILE A 107 12.31 -7.52 -6.32
N PRO A 108 12.12 -8.69 -6.96
CA PRO A 108 12.07 -8.76 -8.41
C PRO A 108 11.00 -7.83 -9.00
N SER A 109 11.31 -7.13 -10.10
CA SER A 109 10.40 -6.13 -10.68
C SER A 109 9.02 -6.71 -11.04
N ARG A 110 8.96 -7.98 -11.46
CA ARG A 110 7.70 -8.68 -11.73
C ARG A 110 6.81 -8.77 -10.48
N ASP A 111 7.39 -9.14 -9.35
CA ASP A 111 6.68 -9.32 -8.08
C ASP A 111 6.24 -7.97 -7.52
N LEU A 112 7.10 -6.95 -7.67
CA LEU A 112 6.78 -5.57 -7.30
C LEU A 112 5.58 -5.03 -8.09
N VAL A 113 5.57 -5.18 -9.42
CA VAL A 113 4.45 -4.75 -10.27
C VAL A 113 3.16 -5.49 -9.91
N GLN A 114 3.23 -6.80 -9.65
CA GLN A 114 2.07 -7.57 -9.21
C GLN A 114 1.55 -7.09 -7.85
N ALA A 115 2.44 -6.82 -6.90
CA ALA A 115 2.08 -6.32 -5.59
C ALA A 115 1.43 -4.93 -5.66
N VAL A 116 1.97 -4.03 -6.47
CA VAL A 116 1.38 -2.71 -6.76
C VAL A 116 -0.02 -2.86 -7.35
N ASN A 117 -0.19 -3.68 -8.39
CA ASN A 117 -1.49 -3.86 -9.04
C ASN A 117 -2.53 -4.42 -8.08
N ARG A 118 -2.14 -5.35 -7.21
CA ARG A 118 -3.03 -5.92 -6.21
C ARG A 118 -3.35 -4.93 -5.09
N ALA A 119 -2.36 -4.22 -4.54
CA ALA A 119 -2.57 -3.18 -3.53
C ALA A 119 -3.52 -2.08 -4.07
N THR A 120 -3.38 -1.77 -5.35
CA THR A 120 -4.27 -0.88 -6.07
C THR A 120 -5.68 -1.44 -6.15
N ALA A 121 -5.85 -2.67 -6.64
CA ALA A 121 -7.16 -3.32 -6.78
C ALA A 121 -7.90 -3.48 -5.43
N GLU A 122 -7.16 -3.76 -4.35
CA GLU A 122 -7.70 -3.80 -2.98
C GLU A 122 -8.14 -2.41 -2.48
N THR A 123 -7.48 -1.34 -2.91
CA THR A 123 -7.82 0.05 -2.56
C THR A 123 -9.09 0.54 -3.24
N VAL A 124 -9.28 0.21 -4.52
CA VAL A 124 -10.48 0.61 -5.29
C VAL A 124 -11.68 -0.31 -5.07
N GLY A 125 -11.57 -1.28 -4.15
CA GLY A 125 -12.66 -2.21 -3.82
C GLY A 125 -12.97 -3.23 -4.91
N LEU A 126 -12.06 -3.43 -5.88
CA LEU A 126 -12.21 -4.44 -6.94
C LEU A 126 -11.88 -5.86 -6.45
N ILE A 127 -11.23 -5.98 -5.28
CA ILE A 127 -10.99 -7.26 -4.62
C ILE A 127 -11.57 -7.18 -3.21
N PRO A 128 -12.54 -8.03 -2.84
CA PRO A 128 -13.01 -8.09 -1.46
C PRO A 128 -11.85 -8.54 -0.56
N LYS A 129 -11.56 -7.77 0.50
CA LYS A 129 -10.65 -8.19 1.58
C LYS A 129 -11.21 -9.48 2.18
N LYS A 130 -10.44 -10.55 2.10
CA LYS A 130 -10.83 -11.88 2.59
C LYS A 130 -10.49 -12.03 4.06
#